data_AF-A0A3A4ZB28-F1
#
_entry.id   AF-A0A3A4ZB28-F1
#
_cell.length_a   1.000
_cell.length_b   1.000
_cell.length_c   1.000
_cell.angle_alpha   90.00
_cell.angle_beta   90.00
_cell.angle_gamma   90.00
#
_symmetry.space_group_name_H-M   'P 1'
#
loop_
_entity.id
_entity.type
_entity.pdbx_description
1 polymer ?
#
loop_
_entity_poly.entity_id
_entity_poly.type
_entity_poly.pdbx_seq_one_letter_code
_entity_poly.pdbx_strand_id
1 'polypeptide(L)'
;MKRKNSILQSGLYVHIPFCRSKCPYCAFYSIASQSLIPRWVEALKSECRLVSGSLKDRFQSFNTIHFGGGTPSILDPGILERIMKCLLAHFSFSGLCEVAMEANPLDLTAERVSAIRSLGFTRVVVGAQSFSEKSLAFLGRKHSGRDVRNAMEVLRREGFQNTGIDLIYGIQGQTIEEWTADLEKAVAFSPAHISCYCLSLEDGTRFGRMAHKGDLATLSSEKEREFFLAASDFLGRRGYIHYEVSNFARGRQFESRHNLKYWRREPYLGLGPSAHSFDGTARWWNIRSIKGYCEALEKGSLPVDDREDLTAEQTALEKVAMGLRIREGFSLDEETRHWIRTDRIEAMEKEGLIVREGMNVAPTMNGFLVADRLPLELVV
;
A
#
# COMPACT_ATOMS: atom_id res chain seq x y z
N MET A 1 8.13 -29.42 20.56
CA MET A 1 6.72 -28.96 20.62
C MET A 1 6.35 -28.44 19.24
N LYS A 2 5.61 -29.24 18.45
CA LYS A 2 5.24 -28.87 17.06
C LYS A 2 4.52 -27.52 17.09
N ARG A 3 5.05 -26.52 16.39
CA ARG A 3 4.38 -25.23 16.19
C ARG A 3 2.97 -25.55 15.69
N LYS A 4 1.93 -25.19 16.47
CA LYS A 4 0.57 -25.18 15.95
C LYS A 4 0.63 -24.34 14.68
N ASN A 5 0.29 -24.92 13.54
CA ASN A 5 0.07 -24.17 12.31
C ASN A 5 -0.97 -23.10 12.64
N SER A 6 -0.53 -21.88 12.96
CA SER A 6 -1.39 -20.72 12.85
C SER A 6 -1.82 -20.73 11.40
N ILE A 7 -3.11 -20.88 11.14
CA ILE A 7 -3.68 -20.70 9.81
C ILE A 7 -3.15 -19.34 9.33
N LEU A 8 -2.18 -19.35 8.40
CA LEU A 8 -1.64 -18.11 7.84
C LEU A 8 -2.81 -17.45 7.13
N GLN A 9 -3.33 -16.39 7.73
CA GLN A 9 -4.48 -15.71 7.18
C GLN A 9 -4.00 -14.80 6.06
N SER A 10 -4.46 -15.05 4.84
CA SER A 10 -3.98 -14.35 3.65
C SER A 10 -4.66 -12.98 3.47
N GLY A 11 -4.09 -12.12 2.62
CA GLY A 11 -4.75 -10.90 2.15
C GLY A 11 -5.44 -11.08 0.81
N LEU A 12 -6.54 -10.37 0.57
CA LEU A 12 -7.18 -10.26 -0.74
C LEU A 12 -7.06 -8.82 -1.23
N TYR A 13 -6.46 -8.62 -2.41
CA TYR A 13 -6.33 -7.32 -3.04
C TYR A 13 -7.22 -7.28 -4.29
N VAL A 14 -7.99 -6.21 -4.43
CA VAL A 14 -8.79 -5.96 -5.64
C VAL A 14 -8.26 -4.69 -6.29
N HIS A 15 -7.71 -4.84 -7.49
CA HIS A 15 -7.19 -3.74 -8.29
C HIS A 15 -8.31 -3.10 -9.11
N ILE A 16 -8.62 -1.83 -8.82
CA ILE A 16 -9.60 -1.03 -9.55
C ILE A 16 -8.84 -0.10 -10.51
N PRO A 17 -8.81 -0.38 -11.82
CA PRO A 17 -7.90 0.31 -12.76
C PRO A 17 -8.42 1.67 -13.23
N PHE A 18 -9.41 2.28 -12.56
CA PHE A 18 -10.09 3.48 -13.05
C PHE A 18 -9.72 4.71 -12.23
N CYS A 19 -9.39 5.79 -12.92
CA CYS A 19 -9.20 7.12 -12.33
C CYS A 19 -10.05 8.14 -13.08
N ARG A 20 -10.38 9.25 -12.42
CA ARG A 20 -10.97 10.42 -13.10
C ARG A 20 -9.95 11.10 -14.02
N SER A 21 -8.71 11.15 -13.59
CA SER A 21 -7.56 11.63 -14.35
C SER A 21 -6.28 10.96 -13.85
N LYS A 22 -5.29 10.79 -14.71
CA LYS A 22 -3.99 10.22 -14.33
C LYS A 22 -3.10 11.29 -13.69
N CYS A 23 -2.68 11.08 -12.44
CA CYS A 23 -1.72 11.97 -11.80
C CYS A 23 -0.34 11.81 -12.48
N PRO A 24 0.43 12.90 -12.65
CA PRO A 24 1.66 12.89 -13.45
C PRO A 24 2.80 12.06 -12.83
N TYR A 25 2.76 11.80 -11.52
CA TYR A 25 3.71 10.98 -10.76
C TYR A 25 3.26 9.51 -10.58
N CYS A 26 2.01 9.18 -10.89
CA CYS A 26 1.43 7.89 -10.47
C CYS A 26 1.86 6.75 -11.40
N ALA A 27 2.64 5.80 -10.85
CA ALA A 27 3.12 4.62 -11.57
C ALA A 27 2.19 3.39 -11.52
N PHE A 28 1.16 3.40 -10.66
CA PHE A 28 0.16 2.34 -10.61
C PHE A 28 -0.52 2.17 -11.97
N TYR A 29 -0.94 0.95 -12.31
CA TYR A 29 -1.73 0.76 -13.51
C TYR A 29 -3.11 1.41 -13.31
N SER A 30 -3.47 2.36 -14.18
CA SER A 30 -4.83 2.88 -14.23
C SER A 30 -5.11 3.59 -15.54
N ILE A 31 -6.39 3.70 -15.89
CA ILE A 31 -6.90 4.40 -17.06
C ILE A 31 -7.80 5.56 -16.63
N ALA A 32 -7.74 6.65 -17.38
CA ALA A 32 -8.59 7.83 -17.17
C ALA A 32 -9.93 7.71 -17.93
N SER A 33 -10.62 6.58 -17.77
CA SER A 33 -11.92 6.31 -18.41
C SER A 33 -12.73 5.34 -17.56
N GLN A 34 -14.05 5.55 -17.50
CA GLN A 34 -14.99 4.68 -16.79
C GLN A 34 -15.79 3.77 -17.73
N SER A 35 -15.61 3.89 -19.05
CA SER A 35 -16.44 3.18 -20.05
C SER A 35 -16.34 1.66 -19.97
N LEU A 36 -15.23 1.14 -19.45
CA LEU A 36 -14.98 -0.30 -19.32
C LEU A 36 -15.41 -0.88 -17.98
N ILE A 37 -15.95 -0.09 -17.05
CA ILE A 37 -16.39 -0.58 -15.73
C ILE A 37 -17.35 -1.78 -15.85
N PRO A 38 -18.44 -1.74 -16.65
CA PRO A 38 -19.36 -2.87 -16.72
C PRO A 38 -18.70 -4.17 -17.20
N ARG A 39 -17.84 -4.06 -18.23
CA ARG A 39 -17.09 -5.19 -18.78
C ARG A 39 -16.10 -5.75 -17.76
N TRP A 40 -15.37 -4.87 -17.06
CA TRP A 40 -14.42 -5.25 -16.03
C TRP A 40 -15.09 -5.95 -14.83
N VAL A 41 -16.28 -5.52 -14.41
CA VAL A 41 -17.01 -6.18 -13.32
C VAL A 41 -17.34 -7.63 -13.68
N GLU A 42 -17.79 -7.90 -14.90
CA GLU A 42 -18.07 -9.28 -15.34
C GLU A 42 -16.79 -10.12 -15.52
N ALA A 43 -15.69 -9.50 -15.96
CA ALA A 43 -14.38 -10.13 -15.97
C ALA A 43 -13.92 -10.49 -14.54
N LEU A 44 -13.95 -9.55 -13.60
CA LEU A 44 -13.57 -9.78 -12.20
C LEU A 44 -14.39 -10.90 -11.55
N LYS A 45 -15.70 -10.96 -11.82
CA LYS A 45 -16.55 -12.07 -11.36
C LYS A 45 -16.13 -13.41 -11.95
N SER A 46 -15.73 -13.42 -13.22
CA SER A 46 -15.20 -14.62 -13.88
C SER A 46 -13.86 -15.04 -13.29
N GLU A 47 -12.99 -14.08 -12.97
CA GLU A 47 -11.72 -14.34 -12.28
C GLU A 47 -11.96 -14.97 -10.91
N CYS A 48 -12.88 -14.43 -10.10
CA CYS A 48 -13.24 -14.99 -8.80
C CYS A 48 -13.68 -16.46 -8.91
N ARG A 49 -14.50 -16.79 -9.93
CA ARG A 49 -14.93 -18.17 -10.21
C ARG A 49 -13.75 -19.08 -10.55
N LEU A 50 -12.88 -18.67 -11.47
CA LEU A 50 -11.75 -19.48 -11.92
C LEU A 50 -10.70 -19.67 -10.81
N VAL A 51 -10.41 -18.62 -10.05
CA VAL A 51 -9.41 -18.62 -8.98
C VAL A 51 -9.88 -19.41 -7.77
N SER A 52 -11.15 -19.25 -7.34
CA SER A 52 -11.69 -20.00 -6.19
C SER A 52 -11.70 -21.52 -6.42
N GLY A 53 -11.80 -21.97 -7.67
CA GLY A 53 -11.62 -23.39 -8.02
C GLY A 53 -10.16 -23.83 -8.05
N SER A 54 -9.30 -23.07 -8.72
CA SER A 54 -7.92 -23.49 -9.02
C SER A 54 -6.92 -23.27 -7.88
N LEU A 55 -7.15 -22.29 -7.00
CA LEU A 55 -6.20 -21.89 -5.93
C LEU A 55 -6.73 -22.16 -4.52
N LYS A 56 -7.80 -22.95 -4.37
CA LYS A 56 -8.44 -23.23 -3.08
C LYS A 56 -7.47 -23.78 -2.03
N ASP A 57 -6.54 -24.64 -2.45
CA ASP A 57 -5.56 -25.24 -1.55
C ASP A 57 -4.42 -24.27 -1.16
N ARG A 58 -4.24 -23.19 -1.93
CA ARG A 58 -3.23 -22.15 -1.66
C ARG A 58 -3.75 -21.08 -0.71
N PHE A 59 -5.04 -20.75 -0.79
CA PHE A 59 -5.68 -19.70 0.01
C PHE A 59 -6.91 -20.23 0.74
N GLN A 60 -6.74 -20.61 2.01
CA GLN A 60 -7.83 -21.19 2.81
C GLN A 60 -8.81 -20.13 3.32
N SER A 61 -8.32 -18.99 3.78
CA SER A 61 -9.13 -17.90 4.31
C SER A 61 -8.38 -16.58 4.26
N PHE A 62 -9.11 -15.49 4.00
CA PHE A 62 -8.58 -14.13 4.02
C PHE A 62 -8.96 -13.41 5.32
N ASN A 63 -8.08 -12.55 5.82
CA ASN A 63 -8.35 -11.67 6.95
C ASN A 63 -8.23 -10.18 6.62
N THR A 64 -7.93 -9.85 5.37
CA THR A 64 -8.00 -8.49 4.84
C THR A 64 -8.57 -8.52 3.42
N ILE A 65 -9.34 -7.49 3.07
CA ILE A 65 -9.70 -7.15 1.69
C ILE A 65 -9.26 -5.70 1.47
N HIS A 66 -8.40 -5.45 0.49
CA HIS A 66 -7.94 -4.11 0.15
C HIS A 66 -8.35 -3.75 -1.26
N PHE A 67 -9.18 -2.72 -1.37
CA PHE A 67 -9.56 -2.10 -2.64
C PHE A 67 -8.61 -0.95 -2.91
N GLY A 68 -7.82 -1.05 -3.99
CA GLY A 68 -6.81 -0.04 -4.34
C GLY A 68 -6.54 0.05 -5.85
N GLY A 69 -5.44 0.71 -6.21
CA GLY A 69 -4.94 0.77 -7.58
C GLY A 69 -5.13 2.14 -8.22
N GLY A 70 -6.17 2.29 -9.04
CA GLY A 70 -6.59 3.57 -9.58
C GLY A 70 -7.29 4.41 -8.51
N THR A 71 -8.61 4.36 -8.46
CA THR A 71 -9.41 5.09 -7.47
C THR A 71 -10.66 4.26 -7.17
N PRO A 72 -10.64 3.36 -6.18
CA PRO A 72 -11.79 2.54 -5.80
C PRO A 72 -13.06 3.35 -5.54
N SER A 73 -12.93 4.50 -4.87
CA SER A 73 -14.05 5.40 -4.56
C SER A 73 -14.76 5.98 -5.79
N ILE A 74 -14.24 5.80 -7.00
CA ILE A 74 -14.92 6.22 -8.23
C ILE A 74 -16.10 5.31 -8.57
N LEU A 75 -16.09 4.06 -8.09
CA LEU A 75 -17.12 3.08 -8.39
C LEU A 75 -18.41 3.43 -7.68
N ASP A 76 -19.53 3.28 -8.36
CA ASP A 76 -20.85 3.40 -7.73
C ASP A 76 -21.01 2.37 -6.58
N PRO A 77 -21.66 2.71 -5.45
CA PRO A 77 -21.85 1.76 -4.35
C PRO A 77 -22.55 0.47 -4.77
N GLY A 78 -23.47 0.48 -5.74
CA GLY A 78 -24.09 -0.74 -6.26
C GLY A 78 -23.11 -1.65 -7.00
N ILE A 79 -22.05 -1.08 -7.59
CA ILE A 79 -20.95 -1.86 -8.19
C ILE A 79 -20.09 -2.48 -7.10
N LEU A 80 -19.72 -1.70 -6.07
CA LEU A 80 -18.98 -2.21 -4.91
C LEU A 80 -19.75 -3.35 -4.22
N GLU A 81 -21.07 -3.22 -4.08
CA GLU A 81 -21.94 -4.27 -3.55
C GLU A 81 -21.86 -5.56 -4.37
N ARG A 82 -21.95 -5.45 -5.70
CA ARG A 82 -21.84 -6.62 -6.61
C ARG A 82 -20.48 -7.30 -6.48
N ILE A 83 -19.40 -6.53 -6.34
CA ILE A 83 -18.05 -7.08 -6.15
C ILE A 83 -17.99 -7.79 -4.79
N MET A 84 -18.37 -7.13 -3.70
CA MET A 84 -18.37 -7.71 -2.36
C MET A 84 -19.19 -9.01 -2.29
N LYS A 85 -20.40 -9.03 -2.86
CA LYS A 85 -21.22 -10.24 -2.97
C LYS A 85 -20.50 -11.36 -3.72
N CYS A 86 -19.81 -11.04 -4.81
CA CYS A 86 -19.02 -12.02 -5.55
C CYS A 86 -17.85 -12.56 -4.73
N LEU A 87 -17.09 -11.69 -4.05
CA LEU A 87 -15.97 -12.12 -3.19
C LEU A 87 -16.46 -13.05 -2.08
N LEU A 88 -17.51 -12.66 -1.36
CA LEU A 88 -18.10 -13.44 -0.27
C LEU A 88 -18.69 -14.79 -0.73
N ALA A 89 -19.12 -14.90 -1.98
CA ALA A 89 -19.62 -16.15 -2.55
C ALA A 89 -18.50 -17.14 -2.93
N HIS A 90 -17.30 -16.64 -3.24
CA HIS A 90 -16.19 -17.45 -3.78
C HIS A 90 -15.05 -17.69 -2.80
N PHE A 91 -14.91 -16.86 -1.78
CA PHE A 91 -13.79 -16.91 -0.85
C PHE A 91 -14.28 -16.95 0.61
N SER A 92 -13.46 -17.56 1.46
CA SER A 92 -13.71 -17.59 2.91
C SER A 92 -12.99 -16.44 3.61
N PHE A 93 -13.68 -15.79 4.55
CA PHE A 93 -13.17 -14.65 5.29
C PHE A 93 -13.27 -14.89 6.80
N SER A 94 -12.27 -14.43 7.54
CA SER A 94 -12.33 -14.42 9.01
C SER A 94 -13.38 -13.40 9.49
N GLY A 95 -14.04 -13.67 10.63
CA GLY A 95 -15.01 -12.73 11.20
C GLY A 95 -14.44 -11.37 11.64
N LEU A 96 -13.11 -11.23 11.72
CA LEU A 96 -12.40 -9.98 12.04
C LEU A 96 -11.64 -9.47 10.80
N CYS A 97 -12.25 -9.54 9.63
CA CYS A 97 -11.63 -9.10 8.38
C CYS A 97 -11.50 -7.57 8.36
N GLU A 98 -10.30 -7.05 8.08
CA GLU A 98 -10.16 -5.63 7.72
C GLU A 98 -10.59 -5.46 6.26
N VAL A 99 -11.53 -4.55 5.99
CA VAL A 99 -11.96 -4.20 4.62
C VAL A 99 -11.61 -2.74 4.39
N ALA A 100 -10.57 -2.52 3.59
CA ALA A 100 -9.96 -1.22 3.35
C ALA A 100 -10.25 -0.70 1.93
N MET A 101 -10.43 0.61 1.81
CA MET A 101 -10.59 1.28 0.52
C MET A 101 -9.75 2.55 0.43
N GLU A 102 -9.06 2.72 -0.69
CA GLU A 102 -8.47 3.99 -1.09
C GLU A 102 -9.54 4.92 -1.70
N ALA A 103 -9.52 6.19 -1.30
CA ALA A 103 -10.54 7.15 -1.72
C ALA A 103 -9.96 8.50 -2.15
N ASN A 104 -10.56 9.06 -3.20
CA ASN A 104 -10.39 10.46 -3.57
C ASN A 104 -11.33 11.33 -2.70
N PRO A 105 -10.85 12.47 -2.15
CA PRO A 105 -11.69 13.36 -1.36
C PRO A 105 -13.02 13.76 -2.02
N LEU A 106 -13.01 13.97 -3.35
CA LEU A 106 -14.19 14.41 -4.10
C LEU A 106 -15.29 13.35 -4.26
N ASP A 107 -14.98 12.09 -3.95
CA ASP A 107 -15.94 10.98 -4.09
C ASP A 107 -16.65 10.63 -2.77
N LEU A 108 -16.31 11.30 -1.66
CA LEU A 108 -16.77 10.97 -0.30
C LEU A 108 -17.94 11.87 0.14
N THR A 109 -19.10 11.68 -0.50
CA THR A 109 -20.37 12.28 -0.03
C THR A 109 -20.96 11.46 1.13
N ALA A 110 -21.91 12.04 1.87
CA ALA A 110 -22.57 11.37 3.00
C ALA A 110 -23.23 10.05 2.58
N GLU A 111 -23.95 10.07 1.46
CA GLU A 111 -24.69 8.94 0.92
C GLU A 111 -23.72 7.82 0.52
N ARG A 112 -22.61 8.17 -0.15
CA ARG A 112 -21.59 7.21 -0.60
C ARG A 112 -20.86 6.60 0.59
N VAL A 113 -20.50 7.41 1.59
CA VAL A 113 -19.82 6.95 2.81
C VAL A 113 -20.73 6.03 3.63
N SER A 114 -22.01 6.37 3.78
CA SER A 114 -23.00 5.51 4.43
C SER A 114 -23.15 4.17 3.70
N ALA A 115 -23.22 4.20 2.36
CA ALA A 115 -23.31 3.01 1.54
C ALA A 115 -22.07 2.10 1.66
N ILE A 116 -20.84 2.62 1.59
CA ILE A 116 -19.65 1.77 1.77
C ILE A 116 -19.58 1.21 3.20
N ARG A 117 -20.02 1.95 4.22
CA ARG A 117 -20.07 1.43 5.58
C ARG A 117 -21.04 0.25 5.71
N SER A 118 -22.21 0.32 5.07
CA SER A 118 -23.18 -0.78 5.09
C SER A 118 -22.72 -2.01 4.32
N LEU A 119 -21.79 -1.84 3.36
CA LEU A 119 -21.11 -2.94 2.66
C LEU A 119 -20.01 -3.62 3.50
N GLY A 120 -19.75 -3.14 4.72
CA GLY A 120 -18.78 -3.74 5.64
C GLY A 120 -17.36 -3.21 5.51
N PHE A 121 -17.14 -2.09 4.82
CA PHE A 121 -15.84 -1.42 4.85
C PHE A 121 -15.53 -0.94 6.27
N THR A 122 -14.35 -1.30 6.78
CA THR A 122 -13.90 -0.97 8.13
C THR A 122 -12.87 0.15 8.14
N ARG A 123 -12.21 0.39 6.99
CA ARG A 123 -11.13 1.37 6.84
C ARG A 123 -11.27 2.13 5.53
N VAL A 124 -11.07 3.45 5.57
CA VAL A 124 -10.99 4.30 4.38
C VAL A 124 -9.74 5.17 4.46
N VAL A 125 -8.93 5.18 3.41
CA VAL A 125 -7.71 5.98 3.31
C VAL A 125 -7.93 7.08 2.28
N VAL A 126 -7.83 8.33 2.72
CA VAL A 126 -8.07 9.51 1.88
C VAL A 126 -6.76 9.98 1.27
N GLY A 127 -6.69 9.95 -0.06
CA GLY A 127 -5.54 10.43 -0.82
C GLY A 127 -5.45 11.97 -0.85
N ALA A 128 -5.10 12.60 0.27
CA ALA A 128 -4.99 14.05 0.41
C ALA A 128 -3.77 14.61 -0.33
N GLN A 129 -2.63 13.94 -0.22
CA GLN A 129 -1.31 14.27 -0.76
C GLN A 129 -0.70 15.56 -0.18
N SER A 130 -1.46 16.65 -0.11
CA SER A 130 -1.08 17.91 0.51
C SER A 130 -2.34 18.73 0.81
N PHE A 131 -2.24 19.75 1.66
CA PHE A 131 -3.27 20.78 1.84
C PHE A 131 -2.84 22.14 1.27
N SER A 132 -1.74 22.18 0.53
CA SER A 132 -1.27 23.34 -0.22
C SER A 132 -1.79 23.30 -1.65
N GLU A 133 -2.50 24.35 -2.07
CA GLU A 133 -3.04 24.46 -3.44
C GLU A 133 -1.91 24.44 -4.49
N LYS A 134 -0.75 25.04 -4.18
CA LYS A 134 0.45 24.99 -5.02
C LYS A 134 0.94 23.56 -5.22
N SER A 135 1.08 22.79 -4.14
CA SER A 135 1.52 21.40 -4.18
C SER A 135 0.52 20.50 -4.90
N LEU A 136 -0.78 20.68 -4.63
CA LEU A 136 -1.86 19.92 -5.27
C LEU A 136 -1.92 20.19 -6.78
N ALA A 137 -1.78 21.44 -7.21
CA ALA A 137 -1.72 21.82 -8.61
C ALA A 137 -0.52 21.18 -9.32
N PHE A 138 0.66 21.22 -8.70
CA PHE A 138 1.87 20.56 -9.22
C PHE A 138 1.64 19.05 -9.37
N LEU A 139 1.11 18.40 -8.33
CA LEU A 139 0.75 16.97 -8.32
C LEU A 139 -0.42 16.62 -9.26
N GLY A 140 -0.99 17.58 -9.99
CA GLY A 140 -2.12 17.37 -10.90
C GLY A 140 -3.42 16.94 -10.19
N ARG A 141 -3.54 17.21 -8.89
CA ARG A 141 -4.74 16.90 -8.10
C ARG A 141 -5.84 17.90 -8.43
N LYS A 142 -7.08 17.40 -8.47
CA LYS A 142 -8.28 18.20 -8.77
C LYS A 142 -9.06 18.61 -7.52
N HIS A 143 -8.71 18.04 -6.38
CA HIS A 143 -9.27 18.37 -5.08
C HIS A 143 -8.44 19.47 -4.41
N SER A 144 -9.05 20.20 -3.49
CA SER A 144 -8.44 21.23 -2.65
C SER A 144 -8.24 20.74 -1.21
N GLY A 145 -7.52 21.52 -0.39
CA GLY A 145 -7.44 21.23 1.06
C GLY A 145 -8.81 21.26 1.75
N ARG A 146 -9.77 22.04 1.22
CA ARG A 146 -11.16 22.07 1.71
C ARG A 146 -11.90 20.78 1.41
N ASP A 147 -11.67 20.17 0.26
CA ASP A 147 -12.32 18.90 -0.09
C ASP A 147 -11.84 17.76 0.82
N VAL A 148 -10.54 17.74 1.17
CA VAL A 148 -10.00 16.80 2.15
C VAL A 148 -10.66 16.98 3.51
N ARG A 149 -10.81 18.22 3.99
CA ARG A 149 -11.53 18.53 5.23
C ARG A 149 -12.94 17.98 5.21
N ASN A 150 -13.70 18.28 4.16
CA ASN A 150 -15.08 17.81 4.02
C ASN A 150 -15.15 16.28 4.05
N ALA A 151 -14.28 15.60 3.30
CA ALA A 151 -14.21 14.15 3.26
C ALA A 151 -13.95 13.52 4.64
N MET A 152 -12.97 14.05 5.39
CA MET A 152 -12.65 13.58 6.74
C MET A 152 -13.81 13.81 7.72
N GLU A 153 -14.49 14.96 7.62
CA GLU A 153 -15.67 15.26 8.45
C GLU A 153 -16.83 14.32 8.15
N VAL A 154 -17.10 14.02 6.87
CA VAL A 154 -18.13 13.06 6.47
C VAL A 154 -17.80 11.67 7.00
N LEU A 155 -16.57 11.16 6.78
CA LEU A 155 -16.14 9.85 7.30
C LEU A 155 -16.37 9.73 8.80
N ARG A 156 -15.99 10.76 9.56
CA ARG A 156 -16.19 10.80 11.01
C ARG A 156 -17.67 10.81 11.38
N ARG A 157 -18.49 11.64 10.72
CA ARG A 157 -19.93 11.74 11.00
C ARG A 157 -20.66 10.44 10.72
N GLU A 158 -20.30 9.75 9.64
CA GLU A 158 -20.87 8.45 9.28
C GLU A 158 -20.30 7.29 10.12
N GLY A 159 -19.39 7.57 11.06
CA GLY A 159 -18.97 6.64 12.11
C GLY A 159 -17.73 5.80 11.80
N PHE A 160 -16.95 6.12 10.76
CA PHE A 160 -15.67 5.46 10.53
C PHE A 160 -14.66 5.82 11.63
N GLN A 161 -14.15 4.79 12.32
CA GLN A 161 -13.14 4.94 13.36
C GLN A 161 -11.71 4.78 12.81
N ASN A 162 -11.52 3.93 11.80
CA ASN A 162 -10.23 3.67 11.17
C ASN A 162 -10.12 4.45 9.85
N THR A 163 -9.82 5.74 9.94
CA THR A 163 -9.57 6.60 8.78
C THR A 163 -8.08 6.86 8.60
N GLY A 164 -7.63 6.83 7.35
CA GLY A 164 -6.27 7.13 6.94
C GLY A 164 -6.17 8.41 6.12
N ILE A 165 -5.01 9.07 6.15
CA ILE A 165 -4.66 10.17 5.24
C ILE A 165 -3.31 9.85 4.59
N ASP A 166 -3.27 9.83 3.26
CA ASP A 166 -2.00 9.75 2.52
C ASP A 166 -1.49 11.16 2.21
N LEU A 167 -0.21 11.39 2.49
CA LEU A 167 0.52 12.61 2.21
C LEU A 167 1.76 12.32 1.36
N ILE A 168 2.17 13.31 0.57
CA ILE A 168 3.39 13.27 -0.23
C ILE A 168 4.29 14.43 0.21
N TYR A 169 5.53 14.13 0.55
CA TYR A 169 6.59 15.11 0.77
C TYR A 169 7.64 15.04 -0.34
N GLY A 170 8.59 15.98 -0.32
CA GLY A 170 9.62 16.07 -1.35
C GLY A 170 9.10 16.62 -2.67
N ILE A 171 7.99 17.36 -2.64
CA ILE A 171 7.42 18.01 -3.81
C ILE A 171 8.35 19.14 -4.26
N GLN A 172 8.51 19.35 -5.58
CA GLN A 172 9.43 20.38 -6.08
C GLN A 172 9.09 21.77 -5.51
N GLY A 173 10.07 22.37 -4.84
CA GLY A 173 9.93 23.68 -4.20
C GLY A 173 9.08 23.67 -2.91
N GLN A 174 8.84 22.50 -2.33
CA GLN A 174 8.27 22.34 -0.99
C GLN A 174 9.32 22.69 0.07
N THR A 175 8.90 23.41 1.11
CA THR A 175 9.75 23.69 2.28
C THR A 175 9.37 22.82 3.48
N ILE A 176 10.22 22.77 4.51
CA ILE A 176 9.93 22.06 5.76
C ILE A 176 8.74 22.69 6.50
N GLU A 177 8.57 24.00 6.42
CA GLU A 177 7.43 24.71 6.98
C GLU A 177 6.13 24.30 6.28
N GLU A 178 6.12 24.23 4.95
CA GLU A 178 4.97 23.75 4.17
C GLU A 178 4.64 22.28 4.51
N TRP A 179 5.67 21.43 4.66
CA TRP A 179 5.48 20.04 5.06
C TRP A 179 4.92 19.89 6.47
N THR A 180 5.48 20.63 7.42
CA THR A 180 4.99 20.65 8.81
C THR A 180 3.55 21.14 8.88
N ALA A 181 3.18 22.14 8.08
CA ALA A 181 1.81 22.63 8.00
C ALA A 181 0.83 21.57 7.43
N ASP A 182 1.27 20.72 6.49
CA ASP A 182 0.46 19.59 6.01
C ASP A 182 0.27 18.53 7.10
N LEU A 183 1.32 18.21 7.85
CA LEU A 183 1.24 17.29 9.00
C LEU A 183 0.32 17.81 10.11
N GLU A 184 0.40 19.10 10.44
CA GLU A 184 -0.48 19.76 11.41
C GLU A 184 -1.95 19.65 11.00
N LYS A 185 -2.26 19.95 9.75
CA LYS A 185 -3.63 19.83 9.22
C LYS A 185 -4.10 18.39 9.24
N ALA A 186 -3.27 17.43 8.84
CA ALA A 186 -3.62 16.01 8.88
C ALA A 186 -3.96 15.55 10.30
N VAL A 187 -3.10 15.86 11.29
CA VAL A 187 -3.32 15.46 12.69
C VAL A 187 -4.54 16.17 13.30
N ALA A 188 -4.90 17.37 12.86
CA ALA A 188 -6.10 18.06 13.35
C ALA A 188 -7.39 17.27 13.08
N PHE A 189 -7.40 16.37 12.08
CA PHE A 189 -8.52 15.45 11.83
C PHE A 189 -8.50 14.20 12.72
N SER A 190 -7.45 14.03 13.53
CA SER A 190 -7.22 12.87 14.40
C SER A 190 -7.33 11.51 13.68
N PRO A 191 -6.79 11.34 12.46
CA PRO A 191 -6.92 10.09 11.72
C PRO A 191 -6.24 8.96 12.49
N ALA A 192 -6.78 7.75 12.36
CA ALA A 192 -6.21 6.56 12.97
C ALA A 192 -4.84 6.21 12.36
N HIS A 193 -4.64 6.56 11.10
CA HIS A 193 -3.49 6.22 10.29
C HIS A 193 -3.04 7.39 9.39
N ILE A 194 -1.75 7.56 9.20
CA ILE A 194 -1.17 8.54 8.26
C ILE A 194 -0.07 7.84 7.46
N SER A 195 -0.11 8.00 6.15
CA SER A 195 0.97 7.59 5.25
C SER A 195 1.73 8.83 4.79
N CYS A 196 3.06 8.78 4.80
CA CYS A 196 3.94 9.84 4.31
C CYS A 196 4.89 9.25 3.27
N TYR A 197 4.61 9.51 2.00
CA TYR A 197 5.42 9.03 0.88
C TYR A 197 6.37 10.14 0.40
N CYS A 198 7.63 9.79 0.13
CA CYS A 198 8.49 10.65 -0.68
C CYS A 198 7.98 10.64 -2.12
N LEU A 199 7.93 11.80 -2.79
CA LEU A 199 7.62 11.87 -4.21
C LEU A 199 8.70 11.14 -5.03
N SER A 200 8.40 9.93 -5.50
CA SER A 200 9.28 9.19 -6.40
C SER A 200 9.04 9.58 -7.87
N LEU A 201 10.12 9.64 -8.66
CA LEU A 201 10.12 10.03 -10.06
C LEU A 201 10.31 8.80 -10.97
N GLU A 202 9.28 7.97 -11.06
CA GLU A 202 9.34 6.70 -11.81
C GLU A 202 9.40 6.92 -13.33
N ASP A 203 10.32 6.25 -14.04
CA ASP A 203 10.60 6.43 -15.47
C ASP A 203 9.35 6.34 -16.38
N GLY A 204 8.42 5.44 -16.05
CA GLY A 204 7.18 5.24 -16.79
C GLY A 204 6.17 6.41 -16.70
N THR A 205 6.41 7.37 -15.81
CA THR A 205 5.46 8.44 -15.49
C THR A 205 5.78 9.73 -16.24
N ARG A 206 4.85 10.69 -16.21
CA ARG A 206 5.10 12.01 -16.82
C ARG A 206 6.23 12.73 -16.08
N PHE A 207 6.26 12.64 -14.76
CA PHE A 207 7.32 13.23 -13.94
C PHE A 207 8.67 12.55 -14.15
N GLY A 208 8.74 11.22 -14.25
CA GLY A 208 10.00 10.53 -14.60
C GLY A 208 10.56 11.00 -15.95
N ARG A 209 9.69 11.14 -16.97
CA ARG A 209 10.10 11.70 -18.27
C ARG A 209 10.56 13.16 -18.20
N MET A 210 9.99 13.98 -17.31
CA MET A 210 10.43 15.36 -17.10
C MET A 210 11.78 15.40 -16.37
N ALA A 211 11.97 14.53 -15.36
CA ALA A 211 13.22 14.41 -14.63
C ALA A 211 14.38 13.99 -15.55
N HIS A 212 14.16 12.98 -16.40
CA HIS A 212 15.15 12.54 -17.39
C HIS A 212 15.54 13.66 -18.38
N LYS A 213 14.65 14.63 -18.63
CA LYS A 213 14.93 15.79 -19.49
C LYS A 213 15.58 16.96 -18.74
N GLY A 214 15.69 16.90 -17.42
CA GLY A 214 16.15 18.00 -16.58
C GLY A 214 15.09 19.06 -16.28
N ASP A 215 13.83 18.84 -16.70
CA ASP A 215 12.70 19.77 -16.46
C ASP A 215 12.16 19.68 -15.03
N LEU A 216 12.53 18.62 -14.30
CA LEU A 216 12.12 18.36 -12.92
C LEU A 216 13.33 17.91 -12.09
N ALA A 217 13.57 18.56 -10.96
CA ALA A 217 14.70 18.23 -10.11
C ALA A 217 14.38 17.04 -9.19
N THR A 218 15.35 16.14 -9.01
CA THR A 218 15.32 15.14 -7.95
C THR A 218 15.64 15.78 -6.60
N LEU A 219 15.04 15.27 -5.53
CA LEU A 219 15.38 15.71 -4.19
C LEU A 219 16.77 15.18 -3.81
N SER A 220 17.59 15.98 -3.12
CA SER A 220 18.85 15.49 -2.59
C SER A 220 18.59 14.58 -1.39
N SER A 221 19.48 13.61 -1.16
CA SER A 221 19.40 12.71 0.00
C SER A 221 19.38 13.44 1.34
N GLU A 222 20.10 14.58 1.45
CA GLU A 222 20.07 15.45 2.63
C GLU A 222 18.68 16.02 2.90
N LYS A 223 17.98 16.48 1.84
CA LYS A 223 16.61 17.00 1.96
C LYS A 223 15.61 15.89 2.21
N GLU A 224 15.70 14.76 1.52
CA GLU A 224 14.86 13.58 1.79
C GLU A 224 14.91 13.20 3.27
N ARG A 225 16.13 13.16 3.82
CA ARG A 225 16.36 12.93 5.24
C ARG A 225 15.69 13.97 6.12
N GLU A 226 15.81 15.25 5.78
CA GLU A 226 15.19 16.34 6.53
C GLU A 226 13.66 16.19 6.59
N PHE A 227 12.99 15.97 5.46
CA PHE A 227 11.53 15.78 5.40
C PHE A 227 11.08 14.53 6.17
N PHE A 228 11.80 13.42 6.00
CA PHE A 228 11.49 12.15 6.65
C PHE A 228 11.59 12.25 8.17
N LEU A 229 12.71 12.82 8.68
CA LEU A 229 12.91 12.98 10.11
C LEU A 229 11.91 13.98 10.71
N ALA A 230 11.58 15.06 9.98
CA ALA A 230 10.54 16.00 10.41
C ALA A 230 9.18 15.30 10.58
N ALA A 231 8.78 14.45 9.62
CA ALA A 231 7.55 13.67 9.73
C ALA A 231 7.56 12.74 10.93
N SER A 232 8.66 11.98 11.09
CA SER A 232 8.75 10.98 12.14
C SER A 232 8.78 11.60 13.54
N ASP A 233 9.54 12.67 13.76
CA ASP A 233 9.57 13.38 15.06
C ASP A 233 8.21 14.04 15.35
N PHE A 234 7.65 14.75 14.37
CA PHE A 234 6.39 15.46 14.53
C PHE A 234 5.23 14.53 14.90
N LEU A 235 5.07 13.42 14.17
CA LEU A 235 4.01 12.43 14.38
C LEU A 235 4.26 11.60 15.64
N GLY A 236 5.52 11.23 15.91
CA GLY A 236 5.92 10.52 17.12
C GLY A 236 5.56 11.27 18.40
N ARG A 237 5.83 12.59 18.45
CA ARG A 237 5.45 13.46 19.58
C ARG A 237 3.93 13.57 19.78
N ARG A 238 3.14 13.22 18.76
CA ARG A 238 1.67 13.23 18.78
C ARG A 238 1.08 11.82 19.00
N GLY A 239 1.92 10.86 19.38
CA GLY A 239 1.49 9.52 19.77
C GLY A 239 1.25 8.57 18.60
N TYR A 240 1.73 8.90 17.39
CA TYR A 240 1.73 7.97 16.28
C TYR A 240 2.96 7.07 16.33
N ILE A 241 2.75 5.78 16.06
CA ILE A 241 3.77 4.75 15.95
C ILE A 241 4.23 4.72 14.49
N HIS A 242 5.48 5.07 14.23
CA HIS A 242 6.14 4.81 12.94
C HIS A 242 6.43 3.30 12.87
N TYR A 243 5.55 2.55 12.21
CA TYR A 243 5.57 1.08 12.26
C TYR A 243 6.21 0.45 11.00
N GLU A 244 6.31 1.21 9.92
CA GLU A 244 6.98 0.83 8.68
C GLU A 244 7.39 2.09 7.90
N VAL A 245 8.27 1.92 6.90
CA VAL A 245 8.99 2.98 6.16
C VAL A 245 8.18 4.24 5.80
N SER A 246 6.90 4.15 5.50
CA SER A 246 6.06 5.28 5.13
C SER A 246 4.87 5.50 6.05
N ASN A 247 4.56 4.57 6.97
CA ASN A 247 3.27 4.58 7.66
C ASN A 247 3.33 4.71 9.18
N PHE A 248 2.34 5.44 9.66
CA PHE A 248 2.15 5.84 11.03
C PHE A 248 0.75 5.47 11.50
N ALA A 249 0.62 4.94 12.73
CA ALA A 249 -0.67 4.57 13.30
C ALA A 249 -0.80 5.04 14.75
N ARG A 250 -1.99 5.47 15.18
CA ARG A 250 -2.23 5.87 16.59
C ARG A 250 -2.15 4.70 17.60
N GLY A 251 -2.11 3.47 17.10
CA GLY A 251 -2.01 2.24 17.87
C GLY A 251 -1.91 1.04 16.94
N ARG A 252 -1.43 -0.09 17.46
CA ARG A 252 -1.23 -1.32 16.67
C ARG A 252 -2.49 -1.82 15.96
N GLN A 253 -3.66 -1.59 16.56
CA GLN A 253 -4.95 -1.94 15.97
C GLN A 253 -5.32 -1.13 14.71
N PHE A 254 -4.60 -0.05 14.42
CA PHE A 254 -4.80 0.83 13.26
C PHE A 254 -3.70 0.70 12.20
N GLU A 255 -2.69 -0.13 12.44
CA GLU A 255 -1.72 -0.51 11.42
C GLU A 255 -2.45 -1.16 10.23
N SER A 256 -2.04 -0.84 9.01
CA SER A 256 -2.60 -1.50 7.82
C SER A 256 -2.21 -2.97 7.82
N ARG A 257 -3.17 -3.83 8.18
CA ARG A 257 -2.94 -5.27 8.24
C ARG A 257 -2.65 -5.82 6.87
N HIS A 258 -3.25 -5.24 5.82
CA HIS A 258 -2.99 -5.65 4.45
C HIS A 258 -1.59 -5.23 3.99
N ASN A 259 -1.16 -3.98 4.22
CA ASN A 259 0.17 -3.52 3.78
C ASN A 259 1.30 -4.28 4.48
N LEU A 260 1.13 -4.58 5.77
CA LEU A 260 2.10 -5.37 6.53
C LEU A 260 2.31 -6.78 5.96
N LYS A 261 1.36 -7.34 5.20
CA LYS A 261 1.54 -8.65 4.56
C LYS A 261 2.65 -8.62 3.54
N TYR A 262 2.77 -7.54 2.78
CA TYR A 262 3.85 -7.38 1.81
C TYR A 262 5.21 -7.41 2.52
N TRP A 263 5.34 -6.65 3.60
CA TRP A 263 6.60 -6.59 4.36
C TRP A 263 6.92 -7.87 5.12
N ARG A 264 5.90 -8.56 5.66
CA ARG A 264 6.06 -9.83 6.39
C ARG A 264 6.12 -11.05 5.48
N ARG A 265 6.03 -10.86 4.16
CA ARG A 265 5.89 -11.93 3.17
C ARG A 265 4.77 -12.91 3.53
N GLU A 266 3.65 -12.38 4.01
CA GLU A 266 2.45 -13.18 4.21
C GLU A 266 1.72 -13.37 2.87
N PRO A 267 1.10 -14.53 2.62
CA PRO A 267 0.40 -14.76 1.36
C PRO A 267 -0.73 -13.75 1.08
N TYR A 268 -0.89 -13.36 -0.17
CA TYR A 268 -1.99 -12.54 -0.66
C TYR A 268 -2.39 -12.90 -2.08
N LEU A 269 -3.69 -12.78 -2.37
CA LEU A 269 -4.26 -12.97 -3.70
C LEU A 269 -4.66 -11.61 -4.27
N GLY A 270 -4.13 -11.26 -5.44
CA GLY A 270 -4.54 -10.10 -6.21
C GLY A 270 -5.51 -10.46 -7.31
N LEU A 271 -6.58 -9.67 -7.43
CA LEU A 271 -7.60 -9.76 -8.48
C LEU A 271 -7.65 -8.45 -9.27
N GLY A 272 -7.94 -8.54 -10.56
CA GLY A 272 -7.96 -7.40 -11.48
C GLY A 272 -6.67 -7.22 -12.30
N PRO A 273 -6.68 -6.34 -13.31
CA PRO A 273 -5.52 -6.14 -14.18
C PRO A 273 -4.32 -5.61 -13.39
N SER A 274 -3.11 -6.06 -13.73
CA SER A 274 -1.85 -5.76 -13.01
C SER A 274 -1.76 -6.18 -11.54
N ALA A 275 -2.79 -6.81 -10.99
CA ALA A 275 -2.75 -7.26 -9.61
C ALA A 275 -1.69 -8.35 -9.44
N HIS A 276 -0.87 -8.20 -8.38
CA HIS A 276 0.10 -9.20 -7.98
C HIS A 276 -0.49 -10.14 -6.94
N SER A 277 0.00 -11.37 -6.91
CA SER A 277 -0.32 -12.37 -5.90
C SER A 277 0.97 -13.04 -5.41
N PHE A 278 0.92 -13.56 -4.20
CA PHE A 278 2.01 -14.30 -3.57
C PHE A 278 1.44 -15.39 -2.66
N ASP A 279 1.86 -16.64 -2.83
CA ASP A 279 1.38 -17.78 -2.02
C ASP A 279 2.34 -18.20 -0.89
N GLY A 280 3.43 -17.45 -0.69
CA GLY A 280 4.50 -17.81 0.23
C GLY A 280 5.72 -18.42 -0.46
N THR A 281 5.55 -18.94 -1.67
CA THR A 281 6.60 -19.62 -2.45
C THR A 281 6.79 -19.04 -3.85
N ALA A 282 5.70 -18.57 -4.46
CA ALA A 282 5.71 -18.02 -5.80
C ALA A 282 4.91 -16.74 -5.86
N ARG A 283 5.34 -15.84 -6.73
CA ARG A 283 4.68 -14.58 -7.07
C ARG A 283 4.23 -14.63 -8.52
N TRP A 284 3.06 -14.09 -8.82
CA TRP A 284 2.57 -13.93 -10.19
C TRP A 284 1.78 -12.65 -10.32
N TRP A 285 1.53 -12.22 -11.55
CA TRP A 285 0.75 -11.02 -11.81
C TRP A 285 -0.15 -11.13 -13.01
N ASN A 286 -1.25 -10.40 -12.92
CA ASN A 286 -2.21 -10.32 -13.99
C ASN A 286 -1.78 -9.36 -15.09
N ILE A 287 -2.27 -9.62 -16.30
CA ILE A 287 -2.03 -8.80 -17.50
C ILE A 287 -2.21 -7.31 -17.19
N ARG A 288 -1.17 -6.51 -17.50
CA ARG A 288 -1.16 -5.04 -17.33
C ARG A 288 -1.92 -4.32 -18.44
N SER A 289 -3.13 -4.79 -18.74
CA SER A 289 -4.04 -4.24 -19.76
C SER A 289 -5.47 -4.63 -19.44
N ILE A 290 -6.36 -3.68 -19.16
CA ILE A 290 -7.77 -3.94 -18.89
C ILE A 290 -8.46 -4.65 -20.06
N LYS A 291 -8.08 -4.32 -21.30
CA LYS A 291 -8.63 -4.98 -22.49
C LYS A 291 -8.16 -6.44 -22.55
N GLY A 292 -6.86 -6.67 -22.41
CA GLY A 292 -6.28 -8.02 -22.43
C GLY A 292 -6.78 -8.88 -21.27
N TYR A 293 -6.89 -8.29 -20.07
CA TYR A 293 -7.46 -8.91 -18.87
C TYR A 293 -8.91 -9.37 -19.12
N CYS A 294 -9.77 -8.49 -19.64
CA CYS A 294 -11.16 -8.87 -19.95
C CYS A 294 -11.24 -9.96 -21.03
N GLU A 295 -10.44 -9.85 -22.10
CA GLU A 295 -10.44 -10.82 -23.20
C GLU A 295 -9.98 -12.22 -22.75
N ALA A 296 -9.00 -12.31 -21.85
CA ALA A 296 -8.56 -13.60 -21.28
C ALA A 296 -9.69 -14.27 -20.47
N LEU A 297 -10.39 -13.51 -19.64
CA LEU A 297 -11.45 -14.02 -18.77
C LEU A 297 -12.73 -14.38 -19.54
N GLU A 298 -13.05 -13.65 -20.61
CA GLU A 298 -14.14 -13.98 -21.53
C GLU A 298 -13.91 -15.33 -22.24
N LYS A 299 -12.65 -15.71 -22.46
CA LYS A 299 -12.26 -17.02 -23.02
C LYS A 299 -12.16 -18.13 -21.96
N GLY A 300 -12.41 -17.83 -20.69
CA GLY A 300 -12.31 -18.79 -19.59
C GLY A 300 -10.87 -19.10 -19.14
N SER A 301 -9.88 -18.31 -19.56
CA SER A 301 -8.49 -18.43 -19.09
C SER A 301 -8.19 -17.48 -17.94
N LEU A 302 -7.32 -17.90 -17.01
CA LEU A 302 -6.79 -17.01 -15.99
C LEU A 302 -5.94 -15.91 -16.63
N PRO A 303 -6.03 -14.65 -16.17
CA PRO A 303 -5.39 -13.50 -16.80
C PRO A 303 -3.93 -13.33 -16.32
N VAL A 304 -3.22 -14.42 -16.02
CA VAL A 304 -1.84 -14.38 -15.53
C VAL A 304 -0.92 -14.05 -16.69
N ASP A 305 -0.16 -12.96 -16.55
CA ASP A 305 0.83 -12.50 -17.54
C ASP A 305 2.12 -13.29 -17.39
N ASP A 306 2.61 -13.40 -16.15
CA ASP A 306 3.87 -14.07 -15.84
C ASP A 306 3.94 -14.46 -14.34
N ARG A 307 4.92 -15.30 -13.99
CA ARG A 307 5.12 -15.94 -12.68
C ARG A 307 6.61 -16.10 -12.37
N GLU A 308 6.95 -15.93 -11.10
CA GLU A 308 8.26 -16.20 -10.52
C GLU A 308 8.12 -17.19 -9.36
N ASP A 309 8.85 -18.30 -9.41
CA ASP A 309 9.05 -19.21 -8.29
C ASP A 309 10.35 -18.85 -7.57
N LEU A 310 10.28 -18.60 -6.26
CA LEU A 310 11.43 -18.08 -5.51
C LEU A 310 12.37 -19.20 -5.07
N THR A 311 13.67 -19.00 -5.26
CA THR A 311 14.69 -19.87 -4.67
C THR A 311 14.78 -19.68 -3.15
N ALA A 312 15.46 -20.60 -2.47
CA ALA A 312 15.73 -20.48 -1.03
C ALA A 312 16.55 -19.21 -0.72
N GLU A 313 17.54 -18.90 -1.56
CA GLU A 313 18.33 -17.68 -1.47
C GLU A 313 17.44 -16.43 -1.62
N GLN A 314 16.65 -16.35 -2.70
CA GLN A 314 15.75 -15.20 -2.92
C GLN A 314 14.76 -15.05 -1.75
N THR A 315 14.23 -16.15 -1.22
CA THR A 315 13.34 -16.15 -0.06
C THR A 315 14.01 -15.56 1.19
N ALA A 316 15.26 -15.94 1.47
CA ALA A 316 16.02 -15.43 2.60
C ALA A 316 16.35 -13.94 2.43
N LEU A 317 16.82 -13.55 1.24
CA LEU A 317 17.16 -12.15 0.94
C LEU A 317 15.92 -11.24 0.98
N GLU A 318 14.77 -11.70 0.47
CA GLU A 318 13.52 -10.95 0.59
C GLU A 318 13.06 -10.82 2.05
N LYS A 319 13.22 -11.85 2.90
CA LYS A 319 12.90 -11.76 4.34
C LYS A 319 13.70 -10.65 5.03
N VAL A 320 14.99 -10.56 4.71
CA VAL A 320 15.88 -9.50 5.21
C VAL A 320 15.46 -8.15 4.65
N ALA A 321 15.31 -8.05 3.33
CA ALA A 321 15.00 -6.80 2.64
C ALA A 321 13.66 -6.20 3.06
N MET A 322 12.63 -7.03 3.20
CA MET A 322 11.28 -6.59 3.57
C MET A 322 11.16 -6.37 5.08
N GLY A 323 11.82 -7.19 5.91
CA GLY A 323 11.83 -7.01 7.37
C GLY A 323 12.50 -5.70 7.79
N LEU A 324 13.53 -5.23 7.06
CA LEU A 324 14.18 -3.94 7.31
C LEU A 324 13.32 -2.72 6.93
N ARG A 325 12.12 -2.92 6.37
CA ARG A 325 11.14 -1.85 6.09
C ARG A 325 10.06 -1.71 7.16
N ILE A 326 10.06 -2.59 8.16
CA ILE A 326 9.12 -2.54 9.29
C ILE A 326 9.88 -2.41 10.60
N ARG A 327 9.21 -1.84 11.61
CA ARG A 327 9.83 -1.57 12.91
C ARG A 327 10.24 -2.86 13.63
N GLU A 328 9.54 -3.96 13.38
CA GLU A 328 9.84 -5.25 13.98
C GLU A 328 11.13 -5.88 13.44
N GLY A 329 11.56 -5.55 12.22
CA GLY A 329 12.75 -6.13 11.63
C GLY A 329 12.54 -7.55 11.09
N PHE A 330 13.63 -8.32 11.07
CA PHE A 330 13.65 -9.72 10.65
C PHE A 330 14.39 -10.61 11.66
N SER A 331 14.16 -11.91 11.57
CA SER A 331 14.84 -12.94 12.38
C SER A 331 16.14 -13.39 11.70
N LEU A 332 17.26 -13.29 12.41
CA LEU A 332 18.57 -13.82 12.06
C LEU A 332 18.70 -15.29 12.48
N ASP A 333 17.86 -16.14 11.87
CA ASP A 333 17.85 -17.59 12.09
C ASP A 333 18.71 -18.33 11.05
N GLU A 334 18.70 -19.66 11.09
CA GLU A 334 19.48 -20.50 10.17
C GLU A 334 19.18 -20.22 8.69
N GLU A 335 17.93 -19.86 8.37
CA GLU A 335 17.50 -19.61 7.00
C GLU A 335 18.07 -18.30 6.46
N THR A 336 18.10 -17.23 7.26
CA THR A 336 18.62 -15.93 6.80
C THR A 336 20.13 -15.80 7.00
N ARG A 337 20.66 -16.32 8.11
CA ARG A 337 22.07 -16.19 8.50
C ARG A 337 23.03 -16.77 7.47
N HIS A 338 22.62 -17.82 6.76
CA HIS A 338 23.45 -18.46 5.73
C HIS A 338 23.71 -17.53 4.53
N TRP A 339 22.77 -16.64 4.21
CA TRP A 339 22.79 -15.82 2.98
C TRP A 339 23.23 -14.38 3.20
N ILE A 340 23.59 -13.99 4.43
CA ILE A 340 23.97 -12.62 4.73
C ILE A 340 25.29 -12.50 5.48
N ARG A 341 25.95 -11.37 5.26
CA ARG A 341 27.23 -10.99 5.87
C ARG A 341 27.02 -10.52 7.31
N THR A 342 27.26 -11.42 8.27
CA THR A 342 27.03 -11.13 9.69
C THR A 342 27.97 -10.06 10.26
N ASP A 343 29.18 -9.90 9.70
CA ASP A 343 30.13 -8.83 10.01
C ASP A 343 29.59 -7.44 9.64
N ARG A 344 28.82 -7.34 8.54
CA ARG A 344 28.15 -6.09 8.15
C ARG A 344 27.04 -5.70 9.11
N ILE A 345 26.38 -6.67 9.76
CA ILE A 345 25.38 -6.37 10.80
C ILE A 345 26.06 -5.65 11.97
N GLU A 346 27.21 -6.14 12.45
CA GLU A 346 27.93 -5.49 13.55
C GLU A 346 28.40 -4.07 13.19
N ALA A 347 28.79 -3.83 11.93
CA ALA A 347 29.14 -2.50 11.45
C ALA A 347 27.93 -1.56 11.46
N MET A 348 26.79 -2.01 10.93
CA MET A 348 25.54 -1.23 10.91
C MET A 348 24.99 -0.94 12.31
N GLU A 349 25.19 -1.84 13.27
CA GLU A 349 24.87 -1.60 14.69
C GLU A 349 25.71 -0.44 15.25
N LYS A 350 27.03 -0.43 14.97
CA LYS A 350 27.94 0.66 15.40
C LYS A 350 27.61 1.99 14.72
N GLU A 351 27.15 1.95 13.47
CA GLU A 351 26.66 3.12 12.73
C GLU A 351 25.27 3.59 13.21
N GLY A 352 24.61 2.81 14.09
CA GLY A 352 23.29 3.11 14.63
C GLY A 352 22.17 3.00 13.59
N LEU A 353 22.36 2.22 12.53
CA LEU A 353 21.36 1.97 11.48
C LEU A 353 20.39 0.85 11.86
N ILE A 354 20.84 -0.10 12.67
CA ILE A 354 20.03 -1.22 13.13
C ILE A 354 20.27 -1.48 14.61
N VAL A 355 19.34 -2.19 15.24
CA VAL A 355 19.45 -2.71 16.61
C VAL A 355 19.18 -4.20 16.59
N ARG A 356 19.88 -4.94 17.45
CA ARG A 356 19.68 -6.37 17.63
C ARG A 356 19.17 -6.68 19.03
N GLU A 357 18.10 -7.48 19.10
CA GLU A 357 17.56 -8.04 20.33
C GLU A 357 17.47 -9.57 20.20
N GLY A 358 18.46 -10.28 20.75
CA GLY A 358 18.60 -11.72 20.55
C GLY A 358 18.85 -12.05 19.07
N MET A 359 17.93 -12.81 18.45
CA MET A 359 17.98 -13.13 17.02
C MET A 359 17.28 -12.07 16.15
N ASN A 360 16.58 -11.11 16.74
CA ASN A 360 15.85 -10.12 15.96
C ASN A 360 16.76 -8.95 15.57
N VAL A 361 16.74 -8.55 14.30
CA VAL A 361 17.47 -7.40 13.76
C VAL A 361 16.46 -6.42 13.18
N ALA A 362 16.39 -5.22 13.75
CA ALA A 362 15.42 -4.20 13.37
C ALA A 362 16.10 -2.89 12.96
N PRO A 363 15.52 -2.14 12.00
CA PRO A 363 16.02 -0.82 11.64
C PRO A 363 15.81 0.18 12.78
N THR A 364 16.78 1.05 13.00
CA THR A 364 16.54 2.28 13.77
C THR A 364 15.84 3.31 12.89
N MET A 365 15.54 4.50 13.45
CA MET A 365 15.07 5.62 12.64
C MET A 365 16.07 6.00 11.53
N ASN A 366 17.37 5.93 11.82
CA ASN A 366 18.40 6.15 10.80
C ASN A 366 18.47 4.99 9.80
N GLY A 367 18.13 3.77 10.23
CA GLY A 367 17.98 2.63 9.32
C GLY A 367 16.87 2.84 8.29
N PHE A 368 15.70 3.34 8.71
CA PHE A 368 14.60 3.59 7.77
C PHE A 368 14.95 4.62 6.69
N LEU A 369 15.77 5.63 7.00
CA LEU A 369 16.24 6.61 6.02
C LEU A 369 16.99 5.98 4.84
N VAL A 370 17.62 4.82 5.07
CA VAL A 370 18.41 4.11 4.07
C VAL A 370 17.90 2.69 3.85
N ALA A 371 16.60 2.46 4.09
CA ALA A 371 15.99 1.12 4.06
C ALA A 371 16.20 0.39 2.72
N ASP A 372 16.29 1.11 1.60
CA ASP A 372 16.56 0.52 0.28
C ASP A 372 18.01 0.03 0.14
N ARG A 373 18.95 0.66 0.87
CA ARG A 373 20.39 0.37 0.81
C ARG A 373 20.81 -0.72 1.79
N LEU A 374 20.18 -0.80 2.96
CA LEU A 374 20.57 -1.77 4.00
C LEU A 374 20.66 -3.22 3.46
N PRO A 375 19.67 -3.74 2.70
CA PRO A 375 19.71 -5.12 2.25
C PRO A 375 20.88 -5.37 1.28
N LEU A 376 21.21 -4.41 0.42
CA LEU A 376 22.31 -4.50 -0.55
C LEU A 376 23.68 -4.64 0.11
N GLU A 377 23.82 -4.12 1.32
CA GLU A 377 25.04 -4.27 2.11
C GLU A 377 25.09 -5.56 2.94
N LEU A 378 23.98 -6.26 3.09
CA LEU A 378 23.90 -7.51 3.85
C LEU A 378 24.03 -8.74 2.95
N VAL A 379 23.68 -8.65 1.67
CA VAL A 379 23.81 -9.77 0.72
C VAL A 379 25.29 -10.14 0.53
N VAL A 380 25.57 -11.44 0.47
CA VAL A 380 26.90 -12.03 0.23
C VAL A 380 27.39 -11.77 -1.19
#